data_AF-A0A432S7R8-F1
#
_entry.id   AF-A0A432S7R8-F1
#
_cell.length_a   1.000
_cell.length_b   1.000
_cell.length_c   1.000
_cell.angle_alpha   90.00
_cell.angle_beta   90.00
_cell.angle_gamma   90.00
#
_symmetry.space_group_name_H-M   'P 1'
#
loop_
_entity.id
_entity.type
_entity.pdbx_description
1 polymer ?
#
loop_
_entity_poly.entity_id
_entity_poly.type
_entity_poly.pdbx_seq_one_letter_code
_entity_poly.pdbx_strand_id
1 'polypeptide(L)'
;MTLERPQLFTTRRDILLFGSLCLVIFSLSLLQRYETFRHLKQFDDAVIDVTVLKQYLKHREGRSYYVLKLRGDYGTFYTSASPHIRHLLGRTLRLKVWVNRYSFYDQLSGGYLPSKIIKVYRHLNAKTILAHAIAAQHESPLIGELYGALFTALPMSQSLQKQLSTLGISHLLAISGFHLGLISALLYWLLRPLYRLCQERYFPYRSAHRDLFVLVFVVISAYLYFLGLLPSLLRAYTMLLIGFILFDRGMEVLSMQTLFLTVMLLLALMPTLLLSLGFWLSVAGVFYIFVYLIYFQHSKTHYNLIGVAIWVYLMMLPVSLYIFENFSLYHPFSVVASILFLPFYTLTSVLHVFSQGALFDEYLLHYLQWGNHPRILTLPYYIIIAHLILSLLALRYRYAAIALLPWSLLIFAGAIHHIT
;
A
#
# COMPACT_ATOMS: atom_id res chain seq x y z
N MET A 1 -36.32 -0.18 -18.70
CA MET A 1 -35.03 0.09 -19.37
C MET A 1 -33.97 0.33 -18.31
N THR A 2 -33.09 -0.64 -18.06
CA THR A 2 -31.86 -0.40 -17.30
C THR A 2 -30.96 0.45 -18.18
N LEU A 3 -30.80 1.73 -17.84
CA LEU A 3 -29.85 2.61 -18.52
C LEU A 3 -28.45 2.00 -18.36
N GLU A 4 -27.87 1.49 -19.44
CA GLU A 4 -26.47 1.07 -19.45
C GLU A 4 -25.61 2.29 -19.10
N ARG A 5 -24.70 2.11 -18.13
CA ARG A 5 -23.83 3.20 -17.71
C ARG A 5 -22.82 3.47 -18.83
N PRO A 6 -22.53 4.74 -19.13
CA PRO A 6 -21.65 5.08 -20.24
C PRO A 6 -20.24 4.53 -20.02
N GLN A 7 -19.67 3.93 -21.06
CA GLN A 7 -18.28 3.48 -21.09
C GLN A 7 -17.33 4.69 -21.15
N LEU A 8 -16.15 4.55 -20.57
CA LEU A 8 -15.16 5.62 -20.44
C LEU A 8 -14.51 5.98 -21.77
N PHE A 9 -14.20 4.97 -22.58
CA PHE A 9 -13.64 5.15 -23.91
C PHE A 9 -14.60 4.58 -24.95
N THR A 10 -15.17 5.45 -25.77
CA THR A 10 -16.12 5.06 -26.81
C THR A 10 -15.43 4.81 -28.14
N THR A 11 -14.31 5.50 -28.39
CA THR A 11 -13.55 5.38 -29.64
C THR A 11 -12.06 5.15 -29.38
N ARG A 12 -11.36 4.56 -30.37
CA ARG A 12 -9.89 4.46 -30.34
C ARG A 12 -9.22 5.84 -30.27
N ARG A 13 -9.86 6.87 -30.84
CA ARG A 13 -9.38 8.25 -30.78
C ARG A 13 -9.33 8.76 -29.33
N ASP A 14 -10.33 8.46 -28.51
CA ASP A 14 -10.36 8.86 -27.10
C ASP A 14 -9.21 8.23 -26.33
N ILE A 15 -8.92 6.95 -26.58
CA ILE A 15 -7.79 6.22 -25.97
C ILE A 15 -6.46 6.87 -26.36
N LEU A 16 -6.28 7.20 -27.64
CA LEU A 16 -5.05 7.84 -28.13
C LEU A 16 -4.88 9.25 -27.56
N LEU A 17 -5.95 10.05 -27.52
CA LEU A 17 -5.93 11.38 -26.93
C LEU A 17 -5.59 11.33 -25.44
N PHE A 18 -6.25 10.45 -24.69
CA PHE A 18 -5.94 10.22 -23.28
C PHE A 18 -4.50 9.77 -23.07
N GLY A 19 -4.02 8.81 -23.87
CA GLY A 19 -2.64 8.35 -23.83
C GLY A 19 -1.64 9.47 -24.12
N SER A 20 -1.92 10.33 -25.11
CA SER A 20 -1.08 11.49 -25.43
C SER A 20 -1.04 12.52 -24.29
N LEU A 21 -2.18 12.78 -23.66
CA LEU A 21 -2.28 13.66 -22.49
C LEU A 21 -1.46 13.09 -21.32
N CYS A 22 -1.62 11.80 -21.02
CA CYS A 22 -0.83 11.12 -20.00
C CYS A 22 0.67 11.18 -20.29
N LEU A 23 1.08 11.05 -21.56
CA LEU A 23 2.47 11.14 -21.96
C LEU A 23 3.03 12.55 -21.74
N VAL A 24 2.29 13.60 -22.10
CA VAL A 24 2.68 14.99 -21.83
C VAL A 24 2.83 15.24 -20.33
N ILE A 25 1.85 14.82 -19.52
CA ILE A 25 1.89 14.97 -18.06
C ILE A 25 3.08 14.18 -17.48
N PHE A 26 3.33 12.97 -17.97
CA PHE A 26 4.47 12.14 -17.57
C PHE A 26 5.79 12.84 -17.86
N SER A 27 5.96 13.37 -19.07
CA SER A 27 7.17 14.09 -19.48
C SER A 27 7.41 15.34 -18.63
N LEU A 28 6.36 16.13 -18.35
CA LEU A 28 6.45 17.29 -17.46
C LEU A 28 6.80 16.89 -16.03
N SER A 29 6.17 15.83 -15.51
CA SER A 29 6.46 15.32 -14.18
C SER A 29 7.90 14.82 -14.07
N LEU A 30 8.41 14.13 -15.09
CA LEU A 30 9.78 13.66 -15.15
C LEU A 30 10.78 14.81 -15.25
N LEU A 31 10.47 15.84 -16.06
CA LEU A 31 11.28 17.05 -16.19
C LEU A 31 11.41 17.77 -14.85
N GLN A 32 10.31 17.97 -14.12
CA GLN A 32 10.35 18.60 -12.79
C GLN A 32 11.27 17.84 -11.83
N ARG A 33 11.28 16.50 -11.90
CA ARG A 33 12.10 15.64 -11.03
C ARG A 33 13.56 15.72 -11.45
N TYR A 34 13.83 15.81 -12.74
CA TYR A 34 15.16 16.02 -13.28
C TYR A 34 15.73 17.40 -12.92
N GLU A 35 14.92 18.45 -12.86
CA GLU A 35 15.37 19.75 -12.36
C GLU A 35 15.72 19.68 -10.86
N THR A 36 14.91 18.98 -10.06
CA THR A 36 15.24 18.72 -8.64
C THR A 36 16.54 17.91 -8.49
N PHE A 37 16.78 16.93 -9.38
CA PHE A 37 18.04 16.19 -9.45
C PHE A 37 19.23 17.10 -9.74
N ARG A 38 19.10 17.97 -10.75
CA ARG A 38 20.14 18.92 -11.15
C ARG A 38 20.48 19.88 -10.02
N HIS A 39 19.48 20.39 -9.30
CA HIS A 39 19.68 21.25 -8.15
C HIS A 39 20.48 20.54 -7.05
N LEU A 40 20.15 19.28 -6.74
CA LEU A 40 20.91 18.47 -5.78
C LEU A 40 22.37 18.26 -6.22
N LYS A 41 22.60 18.12 -7.53
CA LYS A 41 23.91 17.90 -8.15
C LYS A 41 24.68 19.18 -8.50
N GLN A 42 24.22 20.35 -8.05
CA GLN A 42 24.95 21.59 -8.28
C GLN A 42 26.36 21.57 -7.66
N PHE A 43 26.50 20.85 -6.54
CA PHE A 43 27.76 20.63 -5.85
C PHE A 43 27.98 19.13 -5.63
N ASP A 44 29.24 18.73 -5.40
CA ASP A 44 29.62 17.35 -5.08
C ASP A 44 29.05 16.88 -3.73
N ASP A 45 28.79 17.82 -2.84
CA ASP A 45 28.20 17.63 -1.53
C ASP A 45 27.06 18.62 -1.26
N ALA A 46 26.01 18.15 -0.58
CA ALA A 46 24.88 18.98 -0.20
C ALA A 46 24.51 18.75 1.27
N VAL A 47 24.00 19.79 1.94
CA VAL A 47 23.45 19.66 3.29
C VAL A 47 21.93 19.67 3.19
N ILE A 48 21.29 18.60 3.69
CA ILE A 48 19.85 18.41 3.58
C ILE A 48 19.25 18.00 4.93
N ASP A 49 18.03 18.46 5.19
CA ASP A 49 17.23 18.02 6.32
C ASP A 49 16.32 16.87 5.86
N VAL A 50 16.32 15.77 6.61
CA VAL A 50 15.59 14.55 6.26
C VAL A 50 14.94 13.93 7.48
N THR A 51 13.90 13.14 7.26
CA THR A 51 13.23 12.34 8.29
C THR A 51 13.57 10.87 8.12
N VAL A 52 13.86 10.20 9.24
CA VAL A 52 14.17 8.76 9.24
C VAL A 52 12.89 7.94 9.17
N LEU A 53 12.68 7.27 8.04
CA LEU A 53 11.53 6.42 7.78
C LEU A 53 11.72 4.97 8.22
N LYS A 54 12.93 4.41 8.12
CA LYS A 54 13.29 3.06 8.59
C LYS A 54 14.72 3.05 9.12
N GLN A 55 14.98 2.23 10.13
CA GLN A 55 16.32 1.92 10.62
C GLN A 55 16.40 0.41 10.88
N TYR A 56 17.36 -0.27 10.27
CA TYR A 56 17.59 -1.70 10.52
C TYR A 56 19.07 -2.05 10.44
N LEU A 57 19.48 -3.05 11.22
CA LEU A 57 20.86 -3.52 11.25
C LEU A 57 21.12 -4.44 10.05
N LYS A 58 22.27 -4.28 9.40
CA LYS A 58 22.76 -5.19 8.36
C LYS A 58 24.19 -5.62 8.69
N HIS A 59 24.46 -6.90 8.50
CA HIS A 59 25.79 -7.48 8.64
C HIS A 59 26.34 -7.78 7.25
N ARG A 60 27.55 -7.31 6.96
CA ARG A 60 28.27 -7.64 5.73
C ARG A 60 29.76 -7.71 6.05
N GLU A 61 30.41 -8.79 5.61
CA GLU A 61 31.87 -8.93 5.68
C GLU A 61 32.44 -8.64 7.10
N GLY A 62 31.79 -9.19 8.14
CA GLY A 62 32.22 -9.04 9.54
C GLY A 62 31.94 -7.68 10.19
N ARG A 63 31.39 -6.70 9.46
CA ARG A 63 31.00 -5.38 9.99
C ARG A 63 29.49 -5.26 10.10
N SER A 64 29.03 -4.68 11.22
CA SER A 64 27.64 -4.31 11.44
C SER A 64 27.45 -2.81 11.21
N TYR A 65 26.41 -2.44 10.47
CA TYR A 65 26.03 -1.05 10.27
C TYR A 65 24.52 -0.91 10.20
N TYR A 66 24.01 0.26 10.57
CA TYR A 66 22.60 0.57 10.37
C TYR A 66 22.39 1.02 8.93
N VAL A 67 21.34 0.48 8.30
CA VAL A 67 20.77 1.02 7.08
C VAL A 67 19.59 1.91 7.46
N LEU A 68 19.65 3.17 7.03
CA LEU A 68 18.60 4.15 7.23
C LEU A 68 17.88 4.38 5.90
N LYS A 69 16.55 4.29 5.91
CA LYS A 69 15.71 4.82 4.82
C LYS A 69 15.27 6.22 5.22
N LEU A 70 15.58 7.21 4.40
CA LEU A 70 15.37 8.61 4.69
C LEU A 70 14.40 9.22 3.68
N ARG A 71 13.73 10.30 4.08
CA ARG A 71 12.90 11.13 3.20
C ARG A 71 13.25 12.60 3.40
N GLY A 72 13.52 13.30 2.30
CA GLY A 72 13.64 14.75 2.27
C GLY A 72 13.04 15.31 0.99
N ASP A 73 13.34 16.57 0.70
CA ASP A 73 12.77 17.31 -0.43
C ASP A 73 13.15 16.71 -1.79
N TYR A 74 14.32 16.09 -1.86
CA TYR A 74 14.85 15.46 -3.07
C TYR A 74 14.37 14.02 -3.29
N GLY A 75 13.49 13.51 -2.42
CA GLY A 75 12.93 12.16 -2.49
C GLY A 75 13.34 11.26 -1.34
N THR A 76 13.23 9.95 -1.54
CA THR A 76 13.63 8.94 -0.55
C THR A 76 14.90 8.25 -0.98
N PHE A 77 15.82 7.99 -0.05
CA PHE A 77 17.09 7.32 -0.35
C PHE A 77 17.55 6.49 0.85
N TYR A 78 18.51 5.59 0.63
CA TYR A 78 19.14 4.81 1.70
C TYR A 78 20.54 5.34 2.01
N THR A 79 20.93 5.30 3.27
CA THR A 79 22.33 5.54 3.71
C THR A 79 22.73 4.53 4.76
N SER A 80 24.03 4.36 4.97
CA SER A 80 24.56 3.66 6.13
C SER A 80 24.85 4.65 7.28
N ALA A 81 24.78 4.14 8.50
CA ALA A 81 25.15 4.86 9.72
C ALA A 81 25.88 3.92 10.68
N SER A 82 26.68 4.50 11.59
CA SER A 82 27.43 3.76 12.61
C SER A 82 26.48 2.92 13.49
N PRO A 83 26.86 1.68 13.86
CA PRO A 83 26.05 0.82 14.73
C PRO A 83 25.87 1.37 16.14
N HIS A 84 26.67 2.38 16.54
CA HIS A 84 26.55 3.04 17.84
C HIS A 84 25.37 4.01 17.92
N ILE A 85 24.85 4.49 16.78
CA ILE A 85 23.78 5.48 16.75
C ILE A 85 22.43 4.76 16.79
N ARG A 86 21.81 4.75 17.97
CA ARG A 86 20.52 4.10 18.21
C ARG A 86 19.37 5.12 18.22
N HIS A 87 18.15 4.62 17.97
CA HIS A 87 16.88 5.36 18.11
C HIS A 87 16.77 6.62 17.24
N LEU A 88 16.99 6.48 15.93
CA LEU A 88 16.78 7.58 14.98
C LEU A 88 15.38 7.58 14.35
N LEU A 89 14.60 6.51 14.55
CA LEU A 89 13.27 6.33 13.94
C LEU A 89 12.37 7.56 14.16
N GLY A 90 11.82 8.12 13.08
CA GLY A 90 10.90 9.26 13.15
C GLY A 90 11.53 10.60 13.54
N ARG A 91 12.85 10.66 13.78
CA ARG A 91 13.57 11.92 14.03
C ARG A 91 13.95 12.60 12.73
N THR A 92 14.06 13.92 12.80
CA THR A 92 14.64 14.74 11.73
C THR A 92 16.15 14.85 11.94
N LEU A 93 16.90 14.64 10.86
CA LEU A 93 18.35 14.66 10.80
C LEU A 93 18.79 15.73 9.81
N ARG A 94 19.84 16.47 10.16
CA ARG A 94 20.61 17.25 9.20
C ARG A 94 21.80 16.43 8.73
N LEU A 95 21.88 16.17 7.43
CA LEU A 95 22.90 15.31 6.83
C LEU A 95 23.74 16.10 5.82
N LYS A 96 25.03 15.78 5.77
CA LYS A 96 25.87 16.07 4.61
C LYS A 96 25.84 14.86 3.68
N VAL A 97 25.39 15.01 2.45
CA VAL A 97 25.33 13.94 1.43
C VAL A 97 26.37 14.16 0.35
N TRP A 98 26.92 13.08 -0.20
CA TRP A 98 27.85 13.14 -1.34
C TRP A 98 27.18 12.55 -2.59
N VAL A 99 27.06 13.37 -3.64
CA VAL A 99 26.18 13.07 -4.79
C VAL A 99 26.94 12.67 -6.05
N ASN A 100 28.27 12.64 -6.06
CA ASN A 100 29.10 12.40 -7.24
C ASN A 100 28.66 11.14 -8.02
N ARG A 101 28.46 10.03 -7.31
CA ARG A 101 28.03 8.73 -7.88
C ARG A 101 26.51 8.52 -7.91
N TYR A 102 25.72 9.51 -7.47
CA TYR A 102 24.25 9.40 -7.42
C TYR A 102 23.66 9.70 -8.80
N SER A 103 22.96 8.75 -9.39
CA SER A 103 22.33 8.89 -10.70
C SER A 103 20.87 9.36 -10.58
N PHE A 104 20.30 9.83 -11.69
CA PHE A 104 18.87 10.17 -11.72
C PHE A 104 17.99 8.93 -11.47
N TYR A 105 18.44 7.76 -11.93
CA TYR A 105 17.78 6.49 -11.64
C TYR A 105 17.78 6.18 -10.14
N ASP A 106 18.87 6.48 -9.42
CA ASP A 106 18.93 6.34 -7.96
C ASP A 106 17.93 7.27 -7.26
N GLN A 107 17.72 8.48 -7.77
CA GLN A 107 16.70 9.37 -7.22
C GLN A 107 15.28 8.81 -7.41
N LEU A 108 14.99 8.23 -8.57
CA LEU A 108 13.67 7.68 -8.88
C LEU A 108 13.38 6.38 -8.13
N SER A 109 14.38 5.48 -8.03
CA SER A 109 14.27 4.18 -7.35
C SER A 109 14.44 4.28 -5.83
N GLY A 110 15.01 5.38 -5.37
CA GLY A 110 15.42 5.59 -3.98
C GLY A 110 16.66 4.79 -3.61
N GLY A 111 17.70 4.90 -4.43
CA GLY A 111 19.00 4.25 -4.29
C GLY A 111 19.82 4.72 -3.09
N TYR A 112 21.07 4.25 -3.05
CA TYR A 112 21.99 4.53 -1.96
C TYR A 112 22.70 5.86 -2.15
N LEU A 113 22.68 6.71 -1.13
CA LEU A 113 23.36 8.00 -1.09
C LEU A 113 24.27 8.05 0.15
N PRO A 114 25.60 8.10 -0.02
CA PRO A 114 26.53 8.25 1.10
C PRO A 114 26.23 9.54 1.87
N SER A 115 26.20 9.44 3.20
CA SER A 115 25.92 10.61 4.04
C SER A 115 26.65 10.58 5.39
N LYS A 116 26.77 11.75 6.01
CA LYS A 116 27.26 11.95 7.37
C LYS A 116 26.25 12.76 8.17
N ILE A 117 25.86 12.24 9.33
CA ILE A 117 24.94 12.90 10.25
C ILE A 117 25.65 14.10 10.89
N ILE A 118 25.13 15.30 10.69
CA ILE A 118 25.64 16.54 11.28
C ILE A 118 24.90 16.83 12.59
N LYS A 119 23.57 16.73 12.58
CA LYS A 119 22.72 17.06 13.73
C LYS A 119 21.51 16.15 13.79
N VAL A 120 21.14 15.75 15.00
CA VAL A 120 19.90 15.02 15.31
C VAL A 120 18.98 15.98 16.06
N TYR A 121 17.83 16.31 15.49
CA TYR A 121 16.84 17.10 16.21
C TYR A 121 16.08 16.22 17.19
N ARG A 122 15.76 16.76 18.37
CA ARG A 122 15.13 16.01 19.48
C ARG A 122 13.60 15.95 19.40
N HIS A 123 12.96 16.78 18.58
CA HIS A 123 11.50 16.78 18.51
C HIS A 123 11.00 15.49 17.88
N LEU A 124 10.10 14.82 18.60
CA LEU A 124 9.36 13.67 18.10
C LEU A 124 8.18 14.18 17.27
N ASN A 125 7.92 13.51 16.14
CA ASN A 125 6.76 13.83 15.32
C ASN A 125 5.46 13.41 16.05
N ALA A 126 4.33 14.08 15.82
CA ALA A 126 3.03 13.74 16.41
C ALA A 126 2.67 12.26 16.20
N LYS A 127 3.00 11.71 15.02
CA LYS A 127 2.90 10.29 14.69
C LYS A 127 3.65 9.38 15.66
N THR A 128 4.88 9.75 16.01
CA THR A 128 5.67 8.97 16.97
C THR A 128 5.10 9.08 18.37
N ILE A 129 4.58 10.25 18.77
CA ILE A 129 3.94 10.42 20.09
C ILE A 129 2.73 9.49 20.21
N LEU A 130 1.85 9.49 19.20
CA LEU A 130 0.69 8.60 19.15
C LEU A 130 1.09 7.12 19.21
N ALA A 131 2.14 6.72 18.49
CA ALA A 131 2.60 5.34 18.51
C ALA A 131 3.17 4.91 19.87
N HIS A 132 3.85 5.80 20.60
CA HIS A 132 4.30 5.50 21.97
C HIS A 132 3.10 5.37 22.91
N ALA A 133 2.06 6.19 22.74
CA ALA A 133 0.82 6.07 23.52
C ALA A 133 0.09 4.75 23.27
N ILE A 134 0.02 4.31 22.00
CA ILE A 134 -0.51 2.99 21.62
C ILE A 134 0.34 1.89 22.25
N ALA A 135 1.66 1.92 22.05
CA ALA A 135 2.58 0.91 22.58
C ALA A 135 2.53 0.80 24.12
N ALA A 136 2.25 1.90 24.83
CA ALA A 136 2.12 1.89 26.28
C ALA A 136 0.88 1.12 26.79
N GLN A 137 -0.10 0.84 25.94
CA GLN A 137 -1.25 0.00 26.29
C GLN A 137 -0.94 -1.50 26.23
N HIS A 138 0.24 -1.91 25.77
CA HIS A 138 0.59 -3.32 25.56
C HIS A 138 1.79 -3.74 26.40
N GLU A 139 1.72 -4.95 26.97
CA GLU A 139 2.85 -5.53 27.71
C GLU A 139 3.95 -6.02 26.76
N SER A 140 3.56 -6.59 25.62
CA SER A 140 4.50 -7.10 24.63
C SER A 140 4.99 -5.99 23.69
N PRO A 141 6.32 -5.78 23.57
CA PRO A 141 6.86 -4.78 22.65
C PRO A 141 6.53 -5.10 21.18
N LEU A 142 6.33 -6.38 20.87
CA LEU A 142 6.00 -6.84 19.52
C LEU A 142 4.56 -6.47 19.13
N ILE A 143 3.62 -6.55 20.07
CA ILE A 143 2.22 -6.13 19.85
C ILE A 143 2.10 -4.62 19.81
N GLY A 144 2.79 -3.91 20.70
CA GLY A 144 2.88 -2.44 20.63
C GLY A 144 3.47 -1.96 19.30
N GLU A 145 4.47 -2.66 18.76
CA GLU A 145 5.00 -2.40 17.43
C GLU A 145 3.97 -2.68 16.32
N LEU A 146 3.23 -3.79 16.41
CA LEU A 146 2.19 -4.17 15.44
C LEU A 146 1.06 -3.13 15.37
N TYR A 147 0.49 -2.73 16.51
CA TYR A 147 -0.56 -1.71 16.54
C TYR A 147 -0.03 -0.31 16.20
N GLY A 148 1.18 0.01 16.65
CA GLY A 148 1.87 1.23 16.24
C GLY A 148 2.03 1.31 14.72
N ALA A 149 2.45 0.22 14.07
CA ALA A 149 2.53 0.15 12.61
C ALA A 149 1.14 0.22 11.95
N LEU A 150 0.14 -0.48 12.50
CA LEU A 150 -1.20 -0.56 11.95
C LEU A 150 -1.92 0.79 11.94
N PHE A 151 -1.91 1.53 13.06
CA PHE A 151 -2.64 2.80 13.17
C PHE A 151 -1.84 4.01 12.69
N THR A 152 -0.51 3.95 12.82
CA THR A 152 0.33 5.12 12.52
C THR A 152 1.17 4.96 11.25
N ALA A 153 1.23 3.78 10.63
CA ALA A 153 2.13 3.49 9.49
C ALA A 153 3.62 3.64 9.83
N LEU A 154 3.99 3.44 11.10
CA LEU A 154 5.40 3.35 11.46
C LEU A 154 6.03 2.09 10.85
N PRO A 155 7.33 2.14 10.55
CA PRO A 155 8.03 0.97 10.07
C PRO A 155 8.09 -0.11 11.14
N MET A 156 7.95 -1.35 10.71
CA MET A 156 8.08 -2.53 11.57
C MET A 156 9.52 -3.06 11.56
N SER A 157 9.89 -3.78 12.60
CA SER A 157 11.11 -4.55 12.74
C SER A 157 11.17 -5.64 11.66
N GLN A 158 12.39 -6.08 11.33
CA GLN A 158 12.57 -7.13 10.33
C GLN A 158 11.97 -8.47 10.79
N SER A 159 12.04 -8.77 12.08
CA SER A 159 11.44 -9.95 12.70
C SER A 159 9.92 -9.97 12.50
N LEU A 160 9.25 -8.86 12.85
CA LEU A 160 7.81 -8.74 12.68
C LEU A 160 7.42 -8.80 11.20
N GLN A 161 8.12 -8.08 10.32
CA GLN A 161 7.90 -8.15 8.87
C GLN A 161 8.02 -9.59 8.34
N LYS A 162 8.99 -10.36 8.83
CA LYS A 162 9.19 -11.76 8.41
C LYS A 162 8.03 -12.65 8.88
N GLN A 163 7.63 -12.57 10.15
CA GLN A 163 6.49 -13.32 10.70
C GLN A 163 5.21 -13.05 9.90
N LEU A 164 4.93 -11.78 9.61
CA LEU A 164 3.76 -11.37 8.83
C LEU A 164 3.82 -11.81 7.37
N SER A 165 5.01 -11.83 6.78
CA SER A 165 5.22 -12.37 5.42
C SER A 165 5.00 -13.87 5.38
N THR A 166 5.48 -14.59 6.39
CA THR A 166 5.31 -16.04 6.53
C THR A 166 3.85 -16.45 6.72
N LEU A 167 3.07 -15.63 7.41
CA LEU A 167 1.63 -15.80 7.59
C LEU A 167 0.79 -15.32 6.40
N GLY A 168 1.41 -14.66 5.40
CA GLY A 168 0.70 -14.15 4.23
C GLY A 168 -0.19 -12.93 4.49
N ILE A 169 0.04 -12.20 5.59
CA ILE A 169 -0.80 -11.05 6.01
C ILE A 169 -0.07 -9.70 5.94
N SER A 170 1.10 -9.65 5.31
CA SER A 170 1.87 -8.41 5.16
C SER A 170 1.10 -7.28 4.46
N HIS A 171 0.19 -7.61 3.55
CA HIS A 171 -0.65 -6.64 2.85
C HIS A 171 -1.74 -6.03 3.75
N LEU A 172 -2.11 -6.69 4.85
CA LEU A 172 -3.09 -6.18 5.81
C LEU A 172 -2.49 -5.09 6.70
N LEU A 173 -1.20 -5.18 7.05
CA LEU A 173 -0.55 -4.20 7.95
C LEU A 173 0.11 -3.04 7.23
N ALA A 174 0.44 -3.18 5.95
CA ALA A 174 0.73 -2.02 5.14
C ALA A 174 -0.58 -1.24 4.96
N ILE A 175 -0.72 -0.06 5.60
CA ILE A 175 -1.94 0.76 5.46
C ILE A 175 -2.27 0.87 3.97
N SER A 176 -3.35 0.18 3.61
CA SER A 176 -3.68 -0.15 2.23
C SER A 176 -4.84 0.71 1.74
N GLY A 177 -5.12 0.66 0.44
CA GLY A 177 -6.27 1.38 -0.11
C GLY A 177 -7.61 0.88 0.41
N PHE A 178 -7.66 -0.37 0.89
CA PHE A 178 -8.83 -0.90 1.57
C PHE A 178 -9.11 -0.16 2.88
N HIS A 179 -8.09 0.13 3.69
CA HIS A 179 -8.24 0.92 4.92
C HIS A 179 -8.78 2.31 4.62
N LEU A 180 -8.22 2.95 3.60
CA LEU A 180 -8.65 4.29 3.20
C LEU A 180 -10.10 4.28 2.71
N GLY A 181 -10.46 3.32 1.86
CA GLY A 181 -11.85 3.15 1.40
C GLY A 181 -12.82 2.89 2.56
N LEU A 182 -12.41 2.10 3.54
CA LEU A 182 -13.20 1.87 4.76
C LEU A 182 -13.38 3.14 5.57
N ILE A 183 -12.30 3.84 5.91
CA ILE A 183 -12.35 5.10 6.66
C ILE A 183 -13.26 6.09 5.94
N SER A 184 -13.17 6.15 4.61
CA SER A 184 -14.03 6.99 3.77
C SER A 184 -15.51 6.59 3.89
N ALA A 185 -15.82 5.30 3.80
CA ALA A 185 -17.18 4.79 3.88
C ALA A 185 -17.79 4.97 5.27
N LEU A 186 -17.01 4.72 6.34
CA LEU A 186 -17.43 4.93 7.72
C LEU A 186 -17.69 6.41 7.99
N LEU A 187 -16.78 7.28 7.56
CA LEU A 187 -16.92 8.72 7.72
C LEU A 187 -18.13 9.24 6.94
N TYR A 188 -18.32 8.77 5.72
CA TYR A 188 -19.51 9.07 4.92
C TYR A 188 -20.79 8.62 5.66
N TRP A 189 -20.84 7.39 6.17
CA TRP A 189 -22.00 6.87 6.89
C TRP A 189 -22.31 7.65 8.17
N LEU A 190 -21.28 8.00 8.95
CA LEU A 190 -21.42 8.75 10.22
C LEU A 190 -21.81 10.21 10.00
N LEU A 191 -21.25 10.87 8.99
CA LEU A 191 -21.53 12.28 8.69
C LEU A 191 -22.85 12.46 7.93
N ARG A 192 -23.33 11.44 7.20
CA ARG A 192 -24.59 11.53 6.43
C ARG A 192 -25.82 11.96 7.24
N PRO A 193 -26.15 11.37 8.41
CA PRO A 193 -27.31 11.81 9.18
C PRO A 193 -27.16 13.25 9.66
N LEU A 194 -25.97 13.62 10.17
CA LEU A 194 -25.67 14.99 10.62
C LEU A 194 -25.82 16.00 9.49
N TYR A 195 -25.27 15.68 8.31
CA TYR A 195 -25.35 16.54 7.14
C TYR A 195 -26.80 16.71 6.65
N ARG A 196 -27.59 15.61 6.62
CA ARG A 196 -28.99 15.66 6.18
C ARG A 196 -29.85 16.57 7.05
N LEU A 197 -29.66 16.54 8.37
CA LEU A 197 -30.38 17.44 9.29
C LEU A 197 -30.12 18.92 8.97
N CYS A 198 -28.87 19.28 8.62
CA CYS A 198 -28.53 20.64 8.22
C CYS A 198 -29.05 20.97 6.80
N GLN A 199 -28.95 20.02 5.87
CA GLN A 199 -29.36 20.20 4.48
C GLN A 199 -30.86 20.45 4.36
N GLU A 200 -31.68 19.64 5.04
CA GLU A 200 -33.15 19.78 5.04
C GLU A 200 -33.59 21.13 5.61
N ARG A 201 -32.83 21.69 6.57
CA ARG A 201 -33.14 22.96 7.23
C ARG A 201 -32.64 24.20 6.49
N TYR A 202 -31.44 24.16 5.91
CA TYR A 202 -30.76 25.38 5.43
C TYR A 202 -30.46 25.40 3.91
N PHE A 203 -30.27 24.26 3.25
CA PHE A 203 -29.86 24.21 1.83
C PHE A 203 -30.37 22.94 1.10
N PRO A 204 -31.70 22.77 0.97
CA PRO A 204 -32.29 21.55 0.42
C PRO A 204 -31.96 21.31 -1.07
N TYR A 205 -31.53 22.33 -1.80
CA TYR A 205 -31.24 22.29 -3.24
C TYR A 205 -29.87 21.65 -3.59
N ARG A 206 -28.98 21.41 -2.62
CA ARG A 206 -27.67 20.80 -2.88
C ARG A 206 -27.72 19.28 -2.88
N SER A 207 -26.81 18.64 -3.62
CA SER A 207 -26.67 17.18 -3.59
C SER A 207 -25.90 16.75 -2.34
N ALA A 208 -26.60 16.05 -1.43
CA ALA A 208 -26.02 15.49 -0.21
C ALA A 208 -24.76 14.65 -0.48
N HIS A 209 -24.79 13.87 -1.56
CA HIS A 209 -23.70 12.96 -1.93
C HIS A 209 -22.42 13.70 -2.28
N ARG A 210 -22.53 14.82 -3.03
CA ARG A 210 -21.38 15.63 -3.46
C ARG A 210 -20.72 16.31 -2.29
N ASP A 211 -21.52 16.99 -1.47
CA ASP A 211 -21.00 17.78 -0.35
C ASP A 211 -20.38 16.89 0.73
N LEU A 212 -21.03 15.78 1.03
CA LEU A 212 -20.53 14.81 1.98
C LEU A 212 -19.22 14.15 1.50
N PHE A 213 -19.11 13.88 0.21
CA PHE A 213 -17.85 13.38 -0.33
C PHE A 213 -16.73 14.41 -0.26
N VAL A 214 -17.00 15.69 -0.58
CA VAL A 214 -16.01 16.76 -0.42
C VAL A 214 -15.55 16.86 1.03
N LEU A 215 -16.47 16.77 2.00
CA LEU A 215 -16.14 16.77 3.42
C LEU A 215 -15.27 15.55 3.80
N VAL A 216 -15.67 14.35 3.38
CA VAL A 216 -14.89 13.11 3.58
C VAL A 216 -13.50 13.23 2.97
N PHE A 217 -13.41 13.79 1.76
CA PHE A 217 -12.16 14.02 1.05
C PHE A 217 -11.24 14.99 1.81
N VAL A 218 -11.76 16.08 2.36
CA VAL A 218 -10.99 17.01 3.19
C VAL A 218 -10.42 16.31 4.43
N VAL A 219 -11.25 15.54 5.14
CA VAL A 219 -10.80 14.80 6.34
C VAL A 219 -9.73 13.76 6.00
N ILE A 220 -9.91 13.00 4.91
CA ILE A 220 -8.92 12.03 4.45
C ILE A 220 -7.63 12.72 3.99
N SER A 221 -7.73 13.91 3.39
CA SER A 221 -6.55 14.69 2.98
C SER A 221 -5.74 15.11 4.20
N ALA A 222 -6.40 15.55 5.27
CA ALA A 222 -5.76 15.84 6.55
C ALA A 222 -5.12 14.58 7.16
N TYR A 223 -5.81 13.43 7.11
CA TYR A 223 -5.26 12.14 7.56
C TYR A 223 -4.03 11.70 6.75
N LEU A 224 -4.06 11.85 5.43
CA LEU A 224 -2.94 11.52 4.55
C LEU A 224 -1.73 12.42 4.81
N TYR A 225 -1.97 13.72 5.05
CA TYR A 225 -0.94 14.67 5.44
C TYR A 225 -0.33 14.30 6.80
N PHE A 226 -1.17 13.97 7.79
CA PHE A 226 -0.73 13.51 9.12
C PHE A 226 0.16 12.27 9.06
N LEU A 227 -0.17 11.29 8.20
CA LEU A 227 0.65 10.10 8.00
C LEU A 227 1.95 10.37 7.23
N GLY A 228 2.10 11.55 6.63
CA GLY A 228 3.29 11.96 5.89
C GLY A 228 3.28 11.50 4.43
N LEU A 229 2.12 11.52 3.75
CA LEU A 229 2.02 11.29 2.29
C LEU A 229 2.73 9.98 1.85
N LEU A 230 2.46 8.87 2.54
CA LEU A 230 3.04 7.59 2.15
C LEU A 230 2.66 7.24 0.71
N PRO A 231 3.61 6.82 -0.15
CA PRO A 231 3.32 6.50 -1.54
C PRO A 231 2.20 5.46 -1.72
N SER A 232 2.11 4.47 -0.83
CA SER A 232 1.04 3.46 -0.86
C SER A 232 -0.35 4.08 -0.64
N LEU A 233 -0.46 4.99 0.32
CA LEU A 233 -1.71 5.67 0.68
C LEU A 233 -2.10 6.74 -0.33
N LEU A 234 -1.14 7.50 -0.86
CA LEU A 234 -1.39 8.52 -1.88
C LEU A 234 -2.00 7.91 -3.15
N ARG A 235 -1.55 6.71 -3.54
CA ARG A 235 -2.12 5.96 -4.67
C ARG A 235 -3.57 5.57 -4.41
N ALA A 236 -3.83 5.02 -3.23
CA ALA A 236 -5.18 4.64 -2.82
C ALA A 236 -6.13 5.84 -2.74
N TYR A 237 -5.65 6.95 -2.21
CA TYR A 237 -6.37 8.21 -2.14
C TYR A 237 -6.73 8.73 -3.54
N THR A 238 -5.77 8.68 -4.46
CA THR A 238 -6.00 9.08 -5.85
C THR A 238 -6.99 8.14 -6.55
N MET A 239 -6.88 6.82 -6.33
CA MET A 239 -7.85 5.82 -6.82
C MET A 239 -9.26 6.11 -6.29
N LEU A 240 -9.39 6.48 -5.01
CA LEU A 240 -10.67 6.82 -4.38
C LEU A 240 -11.26 8.10 -4.97
N LEU A 241 -10.44 9.12 -5.18
CA LEU A 241 -10.85 10.37 -5.83
C LEU A 241 -11.34 10.13 -7.25
N ILE A 242 -10.57 9.40 -8.06
CA ILE A 242 -10.96 9.05 -9.43
C ILE A 242 -12.26 8.25 -9.41
N GLY A 243 -12.34 7.20 -8.58
CA GLY A 243 -13.54 6.38 -8.45
C GLY A 243 -14.79 7.19 -8.10
N PHE A 244 -14.66 8.19 -7.23
CA PHE A 244 -15.76 9.10 -6.91
C PHE A 244 -16.13 10.03 -8.05
N ILE A 245 -15.16 10.64 -8.72
CA ILE A 245 -15.43 11.49 -9.89
C ILE A 245 -16.19 10.69 -10.95
N LEU A 246 -15.79 9.43 -11.17
CA LEU A 246 -16.48 8.53 -12.08
C LEU A 246 -17.91 8.21 -11.62
N PHE A 247 -18.08 7.94 -10.32
CA PHE A 247 -19.39 7.67 -9.71
C PHE A 247 -20.34 8.87 -9.82
N ASP A 248 -19.87 10.08 -9.52
CA ASP A 248 -20.67 11.32 -9.62
C ASP A 248 -21.13 11.61 -11.05
N ARG A 249 -20.34 11.20 -12.04
CA ARG A 249 -20.67 11.31 -13.47
C ARG A 249 -21.52 10.14 -13.99
N GLY A 250 -21.91 9.20 -13.12
CA GLY A 250 -22.72 8.04 -13.49
C GLY A 250 -21.99 6.98 -14.32
N MET A 251 -20.66 7.05 -14.40
CA MET A 251 -19.86 6.10 -15.16
C MET A 251 -19.69 4.76 -14.42
N GLU A 252 -19.35 3.71 -15.15
CA GLU A 252 -19.03 2.41 -14.57
C GLU A 252 -17.72 2.46 -13.78
N VAL A 253 -17.80 2.39 -12.46
CA VAL A 253 -16.64 2.39 -11.57
C VAL A 253 -15.88 1.06 -11.62
N LEU A 254 -16.59 -0.06 -11.82
CA LEU A 254 -16.06 -1.42 -11.78
C LEU A 254 -15.78 -1.95 -13.19
N SER A 255 -14.74 -1.43 -13.84
CA SER A 255 -14.33 -1.92 -15.17
C SER A 255 -12.81 -1.98 -15.32
N MET A 256 -12.32 -2.83 -16.23
CA MET A 256 -10.88 -2.85 -16.55
C MET A 256 -10.39 -1.52 -17.14
N GLN A 257 -11.29 -0.74 -17.76
CA GLN A 257 -10.99 0.59 -18.27
C GLN A 257 -10.72 1.59 -17.13
N THR A 258 -11.47 1.54 -16.02
CA THR A 258 -11.21 2.42 -14.87
C THR A 258 -9.86 2.11 -14.23
N LEU A 259 -9.50 0.82 -14.11
CA LEU A 259 -8.19 0.41 -13.60
C LEU A 259 -7.07 0.92 -14.51
N PHE A 260 -7.19 0.73 -15.82
CA PHE A 260 -6.19 1.21 -16.79
C PHE A 260 -6.03 2.73 -16.74
N LEU A 261 -7.14 3.48 -16.77
CA LEU A 261 -7.13 4.94 -16.66
C LEU A 261 -6.43 5.40 -15.38
N THR A 262 -6.77 4.77 -14.25
CA THR A 262 -6.21 5.13 -12.95
C THR A 262 -4.72 4.85 -12.88
N VAL A 263 -4.28 3.70 -13.40
CA VAL A 263 -2.85 3.33 -13.49
C VAL A 263 -2.09 4.33 -14.37
N MET A 264 -2.60 4.65 -15.57
CA MET A 264 -1.95 5.60 -16.47
C MET A 264 -1.84 7.00 -15.86
N LEU A 265 -2.90 7.50 -15.23
CA LEU A 265 -2.90 8.80 -14.59
C LEU A 265 -1.93 8.86 -13.40
N LEU A 266 -1.90 7.81 -12.56
CA LEU A 266 -0.96 7.71 -11.45
C LEU A 266 0.49 7.69 -11.91
N LEU A 267 0.80 6.91 -12.94
CA LEU A 267 2.14 6.86 -13.52
C LEU A 267 2.55 8.20 -14.13
N ALA A 268 1.61 8.88 -14.81
CA ALA A 268 1.84 10.20 -15.39
C ALA A 268 2.14 11.27 -14.32
N LEU A 269 1.43 11.26 -13.20
CA LEU A 269 1.63 12.23 -12.11
C LEU A 269 2.87 11.90 -11.25
N MET A 270 3.19 10.61 -11.10
CA MET A 270 4.24 10.13 -10.22
C MET A 270 5.10 9.05 -10.91
N PRO A 271 6.13 9.43 -11.69
CA PRO A 271 6.94 8.48 -12.45
C PRO A 271 7.69 7.48 -11.57
N THR A 272 7.99 7.83 -10.31
CA THR A 272 8.63 6.94 -9.33
C THR A 272 7.81 5.68 -9.02
N LEU A 273 6.50 5.68 -9.31
CA LEU A 273 5.64 4.52 -9.12
C LEU A 273 5.97 3.37 -10.08
N LEU A 274 6.56 3.65 -11.24
CA LEU A 274 7.03 2.62 -12.18
C LEU A 274 8.01 1.64 -11.51
N LEU A 275 8.89 2.18 -10.66
CA LEU A 275 9.94 1.42 -9.96
C LEU A 275 9.46 0.89 -8.60
N SER A 276 8.22 1.21 -8.21
CA SER A 276 7.66 0.78 -6.93
C SER A 276 7.08 -0.62 -7.04
N LEU A 277 7.70 -1.60 -6.38
CA LEU A 277 7.14 -2.96 -6.31
C LEU A 277 5.75 -3.02 -5.69
N GLY A 278 5.52 -2.25 -4.61
CA GLY A 278 4.21 -2.11 -4.00
C GLY A 278 3.18 -1.44 -4.93
N PHE A 279 3.66 -0.70 -5.93
CA PHE A 279 2.97 -0.32 -7.18
C PHE A 279 2.10 -1.45 -7.72
N TRP A 280 2.85 -2.34 -8.35
CA TRP A 280 2.36 -3.42 -9.16
C TRP A 280 1.61 -4.47 -8.34
N LEU A 281 2.03 -4.74 -7.11
CA LEU A 281 1.29 -5.64 -6.21
C LEU A 281 -0.13 -5.13 -5.90
N SER A 282 -0.30 -3.82 -5.73
CA SER A 282 -1.61 -3.21 -5.50
C SER A 282 -2.49 -3.28 -6.75
N VAL A 283 -1.91 -2.98 -7.92
CA VAL A 283 -2.61 -3.04 -9.21
C VAL A 283 -3.04 -4.48 -9.52
N ALA A 284 -2.15 -5.46 -9.29
CA ALA A 284 -2.45 -6.88 -9.46
C ALA A 284 -3.59 -7.36 -8.54
N GLY A 285 -3.61 -6.93 -7.28
CA GLY A 285 -4.71 -7.24 -6.36
C GLY A 285 -6.06 -6.73 -6.89
N VAL A 286 -6.14 -5.45 -7.28
CA VAL A 286 -7.38 -4.88 -7.84
C VAL A 286 -7.76 -5.54 -9.17
N PHE A 287 -6.76 -5.85 -10.01
CA PHE A 287 -6.93 -6.58 -11.25
C PHE A 287 -7.62 -7.93 -11.02
N TYR A 288 -7.12 -8.75 -10.09
CA TYR A 288 -7.73 -10.05 -9.79
C TYR A 288 -9.12 -9.93 -9.17
N ILE A 289 -9.39 -8.89 -8.36
CA ILE A 289 -10.76 -8.59 -7.91
C ILE A 289 -11.67 -8.37 -9.11
N PHE A 290 -11.24 -7.57 -10.10
CA PHE A 290 -12.05 -7.28 -11.28
C PHE A 290 -12.25 -8.51 -12.16
N VAL A 291 -11.21 -9.34 -12.36
CA VAL A 291 -11.36 -10.62 -13.08
C VAL A 291 -12.43 -11.50 -12.40
N TYR A 292 -12.41 -11.59 -11.07
CA TYR A 292 -13.43 -12.34 -10.33
C TYR A 292 -14.84 -11.78 -10.56
N LEU A 293 -15.03 -10.47 -10.39
CA LEU A 293 -16.33 -9.83 -10.54
C LEU A 293 -16.88 -9.91 -11.97
N ILE A 294 -16.01 -9.96 -12.99
CA ILE A 294 -16.45 -10.09 -14.38
C ILE A 294 -16.94 -11.50 -14.70
N TYR A 295 -16.25 -12.56 -14.24
CA TYR A 295 -16.50 -13.94 -14.71
C TYR A 295 -17.18 -14.87 -13.70
N PHE A 296 -17.06 -14.57 -12.41
CA PHE A 296 -17.46 -15.46 -11.30
C PHE A 296 -18.39 -14.78 -10.30
N GLN A 297 -18.89 -13.57 -10.60
CA GLN A 297 -19.85 -12.89 -9.73
C GLN A 297 -21.09 -13.75 -9.51
N HIS A 298 -21.53 -13.79 -8.26
CA HIS A 298 -22.75 -14.43 -7.82
C HIS A 298 -23.79 -13.37 -7.43
N SER A 299 -25.08 -13.71 -7.52
CA SER A 299 -26.19 -12.82 -7.12
C SER A 299 -26.14 -12.40 -5.64
N LYS A 300 -25.58 -13.22 -4.73
CA LYS A 300 -25.54 -12.91 -3.29
C LYS A 300 -24.18 -12.33 -2.90
N THR A 301 -24.20 -11.18 -2.24
CA THR A 301 -23.00 -10.41 -1.84
C THR A 301 -22.03 -11.20 -0.96
N HIS A 302 -22.52 -12.04 -0.04
CA HIS A 302 -21.64 -12.81 0.86
C HIS A 302 -20.80 -13.87 0.14
N TYR A 303 -21.34 -14.51 -0.91
CA TYR A 303 -20.55 -15.43 -1.73
C TYR A 303 -19.45 -14.68 -2.50
N ASN A 304 -19.74 -13.48 -2.98
CA ASN A 304 -18.72 -12.64 -3.63
C ASN A 304 -17.62 -12.22 -2.65
N LEU A 305 -17.95 -11.90 -1.39
CA LEU A 305 -16.96 -11.54 -0.39
C LEU A 305 -15.94 -12.67 -0.15
N ILE A 306 -16.45 -13.88 0.09
CA ILE A 306 -15.61 -15.07 0.34
C ILE A 306 -14.86 -15.47 -0.94
N GLY A 307 -15.57 -15.49 -2.08
CA GLY A 307 -15.00 -15.89 -3.36
C GLY A 307 -13.88 -14.96 -3.82
N VAL A 308 -14.04 -13.63 -3.68
CA VAL A 308 -12.97 -12.66 -3.97
C VAL A 308 -11.77 -12.90 -3.06
N ALA A 309 -11.97 -13.13 -1.76
CA ALA A 309 -10.88 -13.33 -0.81
C ALA A 309 -10.04 -14.57 -1.17
N ILE A 310 -10.70 -15.70 -1.46
CA ILE A 310 -10.04 -16.93 -1.88
C ILE A 310 -9.36 -16.76 -3.25
N TRP A 311 -10.07 -16.16 -4.20
CA TRP A 311 -9.57 -15.95 -5.56
C TRP A 311 -8.31 -15.10 -5.57
N VAL A 312 -8.35 -13.92 -4.95
CA VAL A 312 -7.21 -13.00 -4.92
C VAL A 312 -6.03 -13.64 -4.20
N TYR A 313 -6.27 -14.38 -3.12
CA TYR A 313 -5.22 -15.14 -2.45
C TYR A 313 -4.52 -16.12 -3.40
N LEU A 314 -5.28 -16.96 -4.10
CA LEU A 314 -4.73 -17.95 -5.03
C LEU A 314 -3.98 -17.30 -6.20
N MET A 315 -4.53 -16.21 -6.75
CA MET A 315 -3.90 -15.50 -7.87
C MET A 315 -2.64 -14.72 -7.46
N MET A 316 -2.63 -14.13 -6.25
CA MET A 316 -1.46 -13.40 -5.76
C MET A 316 -0.39 -14.33 -5.20
N LEU A 317 -0.71 -15.58 -4.90
CA LEU A 317 0.23 -16.53 -4.29
C LEU A 317 1.51 -16.73 -5.13
N PRO A 318 1.46 -17.06 -6.44
CA PRO A 318 2.68 -17.20 -7.25
C PRO A 318 3.53 -15.93 -7.24
N VAL A 319 2.88 -14.76 -7.40
CA VAL A 319 3.56 -13.46 -7.39
C VAL A 319 4.25 -13.20 -6.04
N SER A 320 3.57 -13.51 -4.93
CA SER A 320 4.11 -13.37 -3.58
C SER A 320 5.31 -14.30 -3.35
N LEU A 321 5.19 -15.57 -3.73
CA LEU A 321 6.25 -16.57 -3.58
C LEU A 321 7.51 -16.19 -4.36
N TYR A 322 7.36 -15.67 -5.58
CA TYR A 322 8.51 -15.24 -6.37
C TYR A 322 9.23 -14.02 -5.80
N ILE A 323 8.49 -13.08 -5.20
CA ILE A 323 9.05 -11.83 -4.70
C ILE A 323 9.62 -11.97 -3.28
N PHE A 324 8.89 -12.66 -2.41
CA PHE A 324 9.19 -12.72 -0.98
C PHE A 324 9.80 -14.04 -0.54
N GLU A 325 9.68 -15.10 -1.36
CA GLU A 325 10.24 -16.44 -1.13
C GLU A 325 9.85 -17.10 0.21
N ASN A 326 8.95 -16.51 0.98
CA ASN A 326 8.54 -17.00 2.29
C ASN A 326 7.19 -17.70 2.19
N PHE A 327 7.11 -18.95 2.66
CA PHE A 327 5.86 -19.68 2.80
C PHE A 327 5.82 -20.48 4.10
N SER A 328 4.61 -20.78 4.57
CA SER A 328 4.36 -21.66 5.72
C SER A 328 3.08 -22.46 5.53
N LEU A 329 2.94 -23.53 6.31
CA LEU A 329 1.71 -24.31 6.36
C LEU A 329 0.49 -23.46 6.78
N TYR A 330 0.71 -22.42 7.57
CA TYR A 330 -0.34 -21.53 8.07
C TYR A 330 -0.68 -20.37 7.12
N HIS A 331 0.04 -20.21 6.01
CA HIS A 331 -0.17 -19.14 5.03
C HIS A 331 -1.63 -19.07 4.49
N PRO A 332 -2.37 -20.18 4.27
CA PRO A 332 -3.78 -20.13 3.83
C PRO A 332 -4.72 -19.44 4.82
N PHE A 333 -4.40 -19.43 6.13
CA PHE A 333 -5.21 -18.72 7.12
C PHE A 333 -5.22 -17.20 6.90
N SER A 334 -4.33 -16.66 6.05
CA SER A 334 -4.40 -15.26 5.61
C SER A 334 -5.74 -14.90 4.94
N VAL A 335 -6.45 -15.85 4.34
CA VAL A 335 -7.80 -15.61 3.77
C VAL A 335 -8.79 -15.29 4.88
N VAL A 336 -8.79 -16.12 5.93
CA VAL A 336 -9.65 -15.92 7.11
C VAL A 336 -9.27 -14.62 7.81
N ALA A 337 -7.97 -14.38 8.02
CA ALA A 337 -7.46 -13.15 8.58
C ALA A 337 -7.92 -11.93 7.77
N SER A 338 -7.88 -11.98 6.43
CA SER A 338 -8.31 -10.88 5.56
C SER A 338 -9.80 -10.56 5.68
N ILE A 339 -10.66 -11.58 5.83
CA ILE A 339 -12.10 -11.40 6.03
C ILE A 339 -12.38 -10.79 7.41
N LEU A 340 -11.73 -11.31 8.46
CA LEU A 340 -11.90 -10.85 9.84
C LEU A 340 -11.18 -9.54 10.12
N PHE A 341 -10.25 -9.14 9.26
CA PHE A 341 -9.41 -7.96 9.45
C PHE A 341 -10.25 -6.69 9.57
N LEU A 342 -11.29 -6.56 8.76
CA LEU A 342 -12.16 -5.40 8.76
C LEU A 342 -12.81 -5.17 10.14
N PRO A 343 -13.64 -6.09 10.68
CA PRO A 343 -14.25 -5.91 11.99
C PRO A 343 -13.19 -5.81 13.10
N PHE A 344 -12.10 -6.59 12.99
CA PHE A 344 -10.98 -6.54 13.93
C PHE A 344 -10.34 -5.14 13.99
N TYR A 345 -10.00 -4.54 12.85
CA TYR A 345 -9.39 -3.22 12.76
C TYR A 345 -10.29 -2.14 13.38
N THR A 346 -11.60 -2.16 13.06
CA THR A 346 -12.55 -1.19 13.61
C THR A 346 -12.72 -1.35 15.12
N LEU A 347 -12.85 -2.58 15.60
CA LEU A 347 -13.04 -2.87 17.03
C LEU A 347 -11.80 -2.47 17.83
N THR A 348 -10.62 -2.89 17.39
CA THR A 348 -9.35 -2.57 18.07
C THR A 348 -9.07 -1.07 18.05
N SER A 349 -9.38 -0.37 16.96
CA SER A 349 -9.27 1.10 16.91
C SER A 349 -10.12 1.76 18.01
N VAL A 350 -11.36 1.30 18.20
CA VAL A 350 -12.25 1.82 19.25
C VAL A 350 -11.73 1.46 20.65
N LEU A 351 -11.29 0.22 20.86
CA LEU A 351 -10.74 -0.20 22.15
C LEU A 351 -9.52 0.62 22.58
N HIS A 352 -8.64 0.98 21.65
CA HIS A 352 -7.48 1.84 21.95
C HIS A 352 -7.87 3.26 22.36
N VAL A 353 -8.98 3.79 21.83
CA VAL A 353 -9.52 5.09 22.24
C VAL A 353 -10.03 5.03 23.69
N PHE A 354 -10.54 3.88 24.14
CA PHE A 354 -11.00 3.65 25.51
C PHE A 354 -9.93 3.05 26.43
N SER A 355 -8.64 3.05 26.03
CA SER A 355 -7.52 2.48 26.79
C SER A 355 -7.65 0.98 27.10
N GLN A 356 -8.39 0.24 26.28
CA GLN A 356 -8.57 -1.22 26.38
C GLN A 356 -7.87 -1.96 25.22
N GLY A 357 -6.80 -1.37 24.65
CA GLY A 357 -6.09 -1.92 23.48
C GLY A 357 -5.52 -3.33 23.69
N ALA A 358 -5.17 -3.69 24.93
CA ALA A 358 -4.54 -4.96 25.29
C ALA A 358 -5.42 -6.22 25.12
N LEU A 359 -6.72 -6.06 24.90
CA LEU A 359 -7.70 -7.16 24.97
C LEU A 359 -7.38 -8.34 24.03
N PHE A 360 -6.74 -8.07 22.88
CA PHE A 360 -6.39 -9.08 21.89
C PHE A 360 -4.92 -9.52 21.92
N ASP A 361 -4.13 -9.06 22.89
CA ASP A 361 -2.68 -9.26 22.90
C ASP A 361 -2.29 -10.74 22.91
N GLU A 362 -2.90 -11.54 23.78
CA GLU A 362 -2.62 -12.98 23.90
C GLU A 362 -2.94 -13.74 22.59
N TYR A 363 -4.11 -13.46 22.00
CA TYR A 363 -4.53 -14.07 20.74
C TYR A 363 -3.58 -13.71 19.58
N LEU A 364 -3.19 -12.44 19.47
CA LEU A 364 -2.27 -11.99 18.45
C LEU A 364 -0.87 -12.58 18.64
N LEU A 365 -0.38 -12.67 19.87
CA LEU A 365 0.90 -13.29 20.17
C LEU A 365 0.91 -14.75 19.74
N HIS A 366 -0.14 -15.51 20.07
CA HIS A 366 -0.26 -16.90 19.64
C HIS A 366 -0.33 -17.03 18.11
N TYR A 367 -1.09 -16.16 17.44
CA TYR A 367 -1.18 -16.16 15.98
C TYR A 367 0.16 -15.80 15.32
N LEU A 368 0.91 -14.84 15.85
CA LEU A 368 2.22 -14.44 15.34
C LEU A 368 3.29 -15.53 15.54
N GLN A 369 3.16 -16.38 16.56
CA GLN A 369 4.06 -17.51 16.77
C GLN A 369 4.01 -18.52 15.61
N TRP A 370 2.87 -18.69 14.94
CA TRP A 370 2.76 -19.54 13.75
C TRP A 370 3.63 -19.03 12.59
N GLY A 371 3.96 -17.73 12.58
CA GLY A 371 4.89 -17.11 11.63
C GLY A 371 6.38 -17.34 11.92
N ASN A 372 6.74 -18.00 13.02
CA ASN A 372 8.15 -18.21 13.41
C ASN A 372 8.91 -19.25 12.59
N HIS A 373 8.21 -20.02 11.74
CA HIS A 373 8.79 -21.10 10.94
C HIS A 373 8.77 -20.78 9.44
N PRO A 374 9.52 -19.75 8.98
CA PRO A 374 9.61 -19.43 7.56
C PRO A 374 10.35 -20.54 6.82
N ARG A 375 9.72 -21.10 5.79
CA ARG A 375 10.40 -21.92 4.80
C ARG A 375 10.63 -21.09 3.55
N ILE A 376 11.85 -21.17 3.04
CA ILE A 376 12.23 -20.48 1.80
C ILE A 376 11.79 -21.38 0.64
N LEU A 377 10.96 -20.84 -0.23
CA LEU A 377 10.50 -21.50 -1.44
C LEU A 377 10.77 -20.58 -2.63
N THR A 378 11.74 -20.95 -3.45
CA THR A 378 12.10 -20.19 -4.65
C THR A 378 11.31 -20.72 -5.84
N LEU A 379 10.50 -19.86 -6.46
CA LEU A 379 9.83 -20.18 -7.72
C LEU A 379 10.72 -19.80 -8.91
N PRO A 380 10.87 -20.67 -9.91
CA PRO A 380 11.60 -20.34 -11.13
C PRO A 380 10.84 -19.29 -11.97
N TYR A 381 11.59 -18.43 -12.64
CA TYR A 381 11.05 -17.26 -13.35
C TYR A 381 10.02 -17.61 -14.45
N TYR A 382 10.15 -18.76 -15.11
CA TYR A 382 9.24 -19.18 -16.18
C TYR A 382 7.81 -19.46 -15.68
N ILE A 383 7.65 -19.91 -14.43
CA ILE A 383 6.32 -20.13 -13.82
C ILE A 383 5.58 -18.80 -13.67
N ILE A 384 6.31 -17.75 -13.28
CA ILE A 384 5.74 -16.42 -13.11
C ILE A 384 5.43 -15.76 -14.45
N ILE A 385 6.31 -15.90 -15.43
CA ILE A 385 6.02 -15.41 -16.79
C ILE A 385 4.76 -16.08 -17.34
N ALA A 386 4.64 -17.41 -17.21
CA ALA A 386 3.43 -18.13 -17.62
C ALA A 386 2.18 -17.65 -16.87
N HIS A 387 2.29 -17.45 -15.55
CA HIS A 387 1.21 -16.93 -14.72
C HIS A 387 0.75 -15.52 -15.14
N LEU A 388 1.69 -14.62 -15.45
CA LEU A 388 1.41 -13.26 -15.91
C LEU A 388 0.76 -13.25 -17.30
N ILE A 389 1.26 -14.08 -18.23
CA ILE A 389 0.65 -14.22 -19.56
C ILE A 389 -0.79 -14.73 -19.44
N LEU A 390 -1.01 -15.78 -18.64
CA LEU A 390 -2.34 -16.34 -18.42
C LEU A 390 -3.28 -15.31 -17.75
N SER A 391 -2.75 -14.51 -16.83
CA SER A 391 -3.48 -13.40 -16.19
C SER A 391 -3.89 -12.34 -17.21
N LEU A 392 -2.99 -11.94 -18.11
CA LEU A 392 -3.32 -10.97 -19.17
C LEU A 392 -4.33 -11.55 -20.17
N LEU A 393 -4.24 -12.84 -20.52
CA LEU A 393 -5.25 -13.50 -21.37
C LEU A 393 -6.64 -13.53 -20.72
N ALA A 394 -6.70 -13.60 -19.38
CA ALA A 394 -7.95 -13.52 -18.63
C ALA A 394 -8.67 -12.17 -18.79
N LEU A 395 -8.03 -11.10 -19.30
CA LEU A 395 -8.72 -9.86 -19.65
C LEU A 395 -9.76 -10.06 -20.76
N ARG A 396 -9.50 -11.00 -21.67
CA ARG A 396 -10.29 -11.19 -22.89
C ARG A 396 -11.04 -12.51 -22.89
N TYR A 397 -10.43 -13.57 -22.36
CA TYR A 397 -10.93 -14.93 -22.48
C TYR A 397 -11.32 -15.51 -21.13
N ARG A 398 -12.61 -15.87 -20.97
CA ARG A 398 -13.12 -16.53 -19.76
C ARG A 398 -12.40 -17.85 -19.47
N TYR A 399 -12.03 -18.62 -20.50
CA TYR A 399 -11.29 -19.86 -20.34
C TYR A 399 -9.91 -19.65 -19.70
N ALA A 400 -9.23 -18.54 -20.01
CA ALA A 400 -7.97 -18.21 -19.36
C ALA A 400 -8.16 -17.88 -17.87
N ALA A 401 -9.25 -17.17 -17.52
CA ALA A 401 -9.62 -16.95 -16.12
C ALA A 401 -9.87 -18.28 -15.41
N ILE A 402 -10.64 -19.20 -16.00
CA ILE A 402 -10.89 -20.53 -15.42
C ILE A 402 -9.58 -21.32 -15.28
N ALA A 403 -8.68 -21.25 -16.27
CA ALA A 403 -7.39 -21.95 -16.25
C ALA A 403 -6.42 -21.44 -15.17
N LEU A 404 -6.56 -20.19 -14.72
CA LEU A 404 -5.76 -19.67 -13.61
C LEU A 404 -5.98 -20.44 -12.30
N LEU A 405 -7.19 -20.97 -12.06
CA LEU A 405 -7.50 -21.75 -10.86
C LEU A 405 -6.66 -23.02 -10.74
N PRO A 406 -6.73 -23.99 -11.67
CA PRO A 406 -5.92 -25.20 -11.57
C PRO A 406 -4.42 -24.86 -11.62
N TRP A 407 -4.00 -23.84 -12.38
CA TRP A 407 -2.61 -23.38 -12.41
C TRP A 407 -2.10 -22.92 -11.03
N SER A 408 -2.84 -22.03 -10.37
CA SER A 408 -2.49 -21.54 -9.03
C SER A 408 -2.59 -22.62 -7.95
N LEU A 409 -3.58 -23.53 -8.06
CA LEU A 409 -3.72 -24.66 -7.15
C LEU A 409 -2.57 -25.66 -7.27
N LEU A 410 -2.04 -25.89 -8.48
CA LEU A 410 -0.86 -26.73 -8.68
C LEU A 410 0.38 -26.12 -8.00
N ILE A 411 0.59 -24.82 -8.14
CA ILE A 411 1.68 -24.11 -7.46
C ILE A 411 1.50 -24.18 -5.93
N PHE A 412 0.27 -24.00 -5.46
CA PHE A 412 -0.06 -24.11 -4.04
C PHE A 412 0.20 -25.52 -3.48
N ALA A 413 -0.25 -26.56 -4.19
CA ALA A 413 0.00 -27.95 -3.80
C ALA A 413 1.50 -28.28 -3.79
N GLY A 414 2.24 -27.81 -4.79
CA GLY A 414 3.70 -27.93 -4.84
C GLY A 414 4.40 -27.20 -3.68
N ALA A 415 3.92 -26.01 -3.32
CA ALA A 415 4.43 -25.26 -2.19
C ALA A 415 4.19 -25.98 -0.85
N ILE A 416 3.01 -26.57 -0.66
CA ILE A 416 2.71 -27.39 0.53
C ILE A 416 3.63 -28.61 0.56
N HIS A 417 3.74 -29.35 -0.54
CA HIS A 417 4.55 -30.58 -0.61
C HIS A 417 6.04 -30.34 -0.35
N HIS A 418 6.57 -29.18 -0.72
CA HIS A 418 7.97 -28.82 -0.43
C HIS A 418 8.21 -28.53 1.06
N ILE A 419 7.16 -28.31 1.84
CA ILE A 419 7.24 -27.81 3.24
C ILE A 419 6.78 -28.85 4.26
N THR A 420 5.88 -29.76 3.86
CA THR A 420 5.53 -30.99 4.60
C THR A 420 6.55 -32.07 4.32
#